data_AF-A0A521Y1Y2-F1
#
_entry.id   AF-A0A521Y1Y2-F1
#
_cell.length_a   1.000
_cell.length_b   1.000
_cell.length_c   1.000
_cell.angle_alpha   90.00
_cell.angle_beta   90.00
_cell.angle_gamma   90.00
#
_symmetry.space_group_name_H-M   'P 1'
#
loop_
_entity.id
_entity.type
_entity.pdbx_description
1 polymer ?
#
loop_
_entity_poly.entity_id
_entity_poly.type
_entity_poly.pdbx_seq_one_letter_code
_entity_poly.pdbx_strand_id
1 'polypeptide(L)'
;MKPLARLAFSCLLTIVTLAGLLPMAAHADDFLDVDAAFRLQPQAADGRVVLAFDIAPGYYLYRERFGFQPQGDGPLPTDIRYPRGEIKHDPNFDQKMEVFHQAVRVEAGFDAKAPAGETVLKVSYQGCAEAGLCYPPKSRLLRVTLGEGGKVTAVADADAGTPG
;
A
#
# COMPACT_ATOMS: atom_id res chain seq x y z
N MET A 1 -24.18 -76.21 -40.02
CA MET A 1 -23.06 -76.36 -40.96
C MET A 1 -22.37 -74.99 -41.09
N LYS A 2 -21.08 -74.89 -40.71
CA LYS A 2 -20.25 -73.64 -40.71
C LYS A 2 -19.75 -73.32 -42.15
N PRO A 3 -19.35 -72.08 -42.51
CA PRO A 3 -18.06 -71.47 -42.11
C PRO A 3 -18.18 -69.97 -41.69
N LEU A 4 -17.50 -69.47 -40.67
CA LEU A 4 -16.07 -69.14 -40.51
C LEU A 4 -15.57 -67.90 -41.29
N ALA A 5 -15.42 -66.81 -40.52
CA ALA A 5 -14.34 -65.81 -40.48
C ALA A 5 -13.90 -65.04 -41.74
N ARG A 6 -13.83 -63.70 -41.60
CA ARG A 6 -12.62 -62.92 -41.91
C ARG A 6 -12.42 -61.75 -40.93
N LEU A 7 -11.31 -61.83 -40.20
CA LEU A 7 -10.63 -60.72 -39.53
C LEU A 7 -10.18 -59.69 -40.59
N ALA A 8 -10.34 -58.40 -40.33
CA ALA A 8 -9.54 -57.33 -40.92
C ALA A 8 -9.40 -56.22 -39.86
N PHE A 9 -8.32 -56.26 -39.09
CA PHE A 9 -7.09 -55.48 -39.28
C PHE A 9 -7.24 -54.03 -38.77
N SER A 10 -6.75 -53.87 -37.55
CA SER A 10 -6.23 -52.65 -36.92
C SER A 10 -5.89 -51.51 -37.88
N CYS A 11 -6.43 -50.32 -37.62
CA CYS A 11 -5.78 -49.06 -37.94
C CYS A 11 -5.91 -48.11 -36.75
N LEU A 12 -5.04 -48.31 -35.77
CA LEU A 12 -4.65 -47.32 -34.77
C LEU A 12 -3.76 -46.26 -35.46
N LEU A 13 -3.72 -45.05 -34.89
CA LEU A 13 -2.97 -43.83 -35.28
C LEU A 13 -3.72 -42.89 -36.23
N THR A 14 -3.90 -41.59 -35.98
CA THR A 14 -3.39 -40.67 -34.93
C THR A 14 -4.26 -39.41 -35.02
N ILE A 15 -4.94 -39.02 -33.95
CA ILE A 15 -5.58 -37.71 -33.86
C ILE A 15 -4.45 -36.70 -33.63
N VAL A 16 -4.02 -36.00 -34.67
CA VAL A 16 -3.14 -34.84 -34.55
C VAL A 16 -4.01 -33.67 -34.07
N THR A 17 -4.20 -33.57 -32.75
CA THR A 17 -4.72 -32.33 -32.14
C THR A 17 -3.61 -31.29 -32.23
N LEU A 18 -3.72 -30.39 -33.20
CA LEU A 18 -2.93 -29.16 -33.25
C LEU A 18 -3.42 -28.26 -32.11
N ALA A 19 -2.90 -28.49 -30.91
CA ALA A 19 -3.10 -27.64 -29.76
C ALA A 19 -2.53 -26.26 -30.07
N GLY A 20 -3.42 -25.28 -30.18
CA GLY A 20 -3.06 -23.91 -30.48
C GLY A 20 -2.03 -23.38 -29.49
N LEU A 21 -0.98 -22.73 -30.03
CA LEU A 21 -0.19 -21.79 -29.25
C LEU A 21 -1.10 -20.61 -28.90
N LEU A 22 -1.80 -20.73 -27.78
CA LEU A 22 -2.34 -19.57 -27.08
C LEU A 22 -1.14 -18.83 -26.49
N PRO A 23 -0.88 -17.56 -26.85
CA PRO A 23 0.03 -16.75 -26.08
C PRO A 23 -0.54 -16.69 -24.66
N MET A 24 0.23 -17.11 -23.66
CA MET A 24 -0.02 -16.74 -22.27
C MET A 24 0.13 -15.22 -22.22
N ALA A 25 -0.99 -14.51 -22.37
CA ALA A 25 -1.11 -13.15 -21.88
C ALA A 25 -0.81 -13.24 -20.37
N ALA A 26 0.33 -12.69 -19.94
CA ALA A 26 0.54 -12.39 -18.54
C ALA A 26 -0.65 -11.50 -18.11
N HIS A 27 -1.41 -11.93 -17.11
CA HIS A 27 -2.53 -11.18 -16.58
C HIS A 27 -2.02 -9.81 -16.11
N ALA A 28 -2.31 -8.77 -16.90
CA ALA A 28 -2.08 -7.37 -16.54
C ALA A 28 -3.29 -6.76 -15.82
N ASP A 29 -4.16 -7.62 -15.27
CA ASP A 29 -5.40 -7.22 -14.60
C ASP A 29 -5.29 -7.38 -13.08
N ASP A 30 -5.79 -6.35 -12.38
CA ASP A 30 -6.19 -6.26 -10.98
C ASP A 30 -5.18 -5.83 -9.90
N PHE A 31 -4.25 -4.91 -10.22
CA PHE A 31 -3.68 -4.07 -9.15
C PHE A 31 -4.67 -2.97 -8.75
N LEU A 32 -4.91 -2.82 -7.45
CA LEU A 32 -5.77 -1.76 -6.91
C LEU A 32 -5.15 -0.38 -7.19
N ASP A 33 -5.97 0.65 -7.29
CA ASP A 33 -5.46 2.01 -7.17
C ASP A 33 -4.79 2.20 -5.80
N VAL A 34 -3.74 3.04 -5.75
CA VAL A 34 -2.95 3.26 -4.52
C VAL A 34 -3.82 3.67 -3.32
N ASP A 35 -4.89 4.41 -3.56
CA ASP A 35 -5.79 4.89 -2.51
C ASP A 35 -6.80 3.82 -2.06
N ALA A 36 -7.05 2.80 -2.89
CA ALA A 36 -7.79 1.60 -2.52
C ALA A 36 -6.89 0.55 -1.84
N ALA A 37 -5.62 0.44 -2.27
CA ALA A 37 -4.62 -0.43 -1.66
C ALA A 37 -4.22 0.03 -0.25
N PHE A 38 -4.14 1.35 -0.04
CA PHE A 38 -3.68 1.97 1.21
C PHE A 38 -4.66 3.05 1.66
N ARG A 39 -5.76 2.65 2.29
CA ARG A 39 -6.82 3.56 2.73
C ARG A 39 -6.38 4.30 3.99
N LEU A 40 -5.96 5.57 3.83
CA LEU A 40 -5.57 6.44 4.93
C LEU A 40 -6.80 7.08 5.61
N GLN A 41 -6.79 7.06 6.94
CA GLN A 41 -7.74 7.73 7.83
C GLN A 41 -6.94 8.55 8.85
N PRO A 42 -6.68 9.84 8.57
CA PRO A 42 -5.94 10.70 9.48
C PRO A 42 -6.84 11.23 10.59
N GLN A 43 -6.36 11.25 11.83
CA GLN A 43 -7.13 11.74 12.98
C GLN A 43 -6.24 12.35 14.06
N ALA A 44 -6.83 13.19 14.92
CA ALA A 44 -6.22 13.62 16.17
C ALA A 44 -6.54 12.59 17.27
N ALA A 45 -5.52 12.08 17.95
CA ALA A 45 -5.70 11.22 19.12
C ALA A 45 -4.52 11.39 20.09
N ASP A 46 -4.81 11.44 21.39
CA ASP A 46 -3.81 11.56 22.46
C ASP A 46 -2.80 12.72 22.26
N GLY A 47 -3.27 13.83 21.66
CA GLY A 47 -2.44 15.01 21.37
C GLY A 47 -1.50 14.83 20.18
N ARG A 48 -1.69 13.82 19.34
CA ARG A 48 -0.84 13.49 18.18
C ARG A 48 -1.64 13.43 16.90
N VAL A 49 -0.96 13.62 15.76
CA VAL A 49 -1.48 13.22 14.46
C VAL A 49 -1.35 11.72 14.38
N VAL A 50 -2.44 11.04 14.04
CA VAL A 50 -2.43 9.60 13.85
C VAL A 50 -2.86 9.25 12.44
N LEU A 51 -1.97 8.57 11.74
CA LEU A 51 -2.18 8.02 10.41
C LEU A 51 -2.59 6.56 10.55
N ALA A 52 -3.89 6.28 10.47
CA ALA A 52 -4.39 4.91 10.41
C ALA A 52 -4.54 4.49 8.95
N PHE A 53 -3.84 3.44 8.55
CA PHE A 53 -4.00 2.82 7.23
C PHE A 53 -4.69 1.48 7.39
N ASP A 54 -5.69 1.25 6.53
CA ASP A 54 -6.19 -0.07 6.21
C ASP A 54 -5.57 -0.51 4.87
N ILE A 55 -4.78 -1.58 4.91
CA ILE A 55 -3.94 -2.07 3.82
C ILE A 55 -4.61 -3.30 3.22
N ALA A 56 -4.92 -3.23 1.93
CA ALA A 56 -5.58 -4.32 1.23
C ALA A 56 -4.76 -5.63 1.32
N PRO A 57 -5.43 -6.80 1.34
CA PRO A 57 -4.74 -8.10 1.32
C PRO A 57 -3.78 -8.21 0.12
N GLY A 58 -2.57 -8.70 0.36
CA GLY A 58 -1.53 -8.79 -0.67
C GLY A 58 -0.76 -7.49 -0.93
N TYR A 59 -0.97 -6.46 -0.12
CA TYR A 59 -0.23 -5.18 -0.18
C TYR A 59 0.50 -4.91 1.14
N TYR A 60 1.50 -4.04 1.09
CA TYR A 60 2.25 -3.59 2.25
C TYR A 60 2.84 -2.20 2.10
N LEU A 61 3.04 -1.52 3.24
CA LEU A 61 3.73 -0.22 3.33
C LEU A 61 5.12 -0.40 3.94
N TYR A 62 6.11 0.35 3.46
CA TYR A 62 7.46 0.37 4.05
C TYR A 62 7.53 1.37 5.21
N ARG A 63 8.06 0.94 6.36
CA ARG A 63 8.31 1.81 7.51
C ARG A 63 9.22 2.98 7.16
N GLU A 64 10.30 2.72 6.43
CA GLU A 64 11.33 3.72 6.10
C GLU A 64 10.88 4.69 4.99
N ARG A 65 9.71 4.47 4.39
CA ARG A 65 9.15 5.33 3.34
C ARG A 65 8.00 6.21 3.81
N PHE A 66 7.76 6.26 5.12
CA PHE A 66 6.96 7.33 5.71
C PHE A 66 7.77 8.63 5.77
N GLY A 67 7.18 9.72 5.29
CA GLY A 67 7.77 11.05 5.28
C GLY A 67 6.82 12.10 5.84
N PHE A 68 7.39 13.10 6.51
CA PHE A 68 6.65 14.21 7.11
C PHE A 68 7.35 15.51 6.74
N GLN A 69 6.61 16.48 6.21
CA GLN A 69 7.16 17.79 5.82
C GLN A 69 6.10 18.87 6.10
N PRO A 70 6.42 19.93 6.86
CA PRO A 70 5.51 21.07 6.97
C PRO A 70 5.42 21.79 5.62
N GLN A 71 4.29 22.43 5.35
CA GLN A 71 4.23 23.47 4.33
C GLN A 71 4.63 24.82 4.92
N GLY A 72 5.47 25.57 4.19
CA GLY A 72 6.00 26.85 4.65
C GLY A 72 6.82 26.72 5.93
N ASP A 73 6.68 27.68 6.83
CA ASP A 73 7.40 27.73 8.11
C ASP A 73 6.65 27.02 9.26
N GLY A 74 5.74 26.09 8.91
CA GLY A 74 5.01 25.29 9.90
C GLY A 74 5.93 24.37 10.72
N PRO A 75 5.51 23.96 11.92
CA PRO A 75 6.31 23.04 12.73
C PRO A 75 6.34 21.63 12.10
N LEU A 76 7.48 20.95 12.22
CA LEU A 76 7.62 19.53 11.88
C LEU A 76 7.39 18.67 13.14
N PRO A 77 6.74 17.50 13.05
CA PRO A 77 6.70 16.55 14.16
C PRO A 77 8.11 16.09 14.56
N THR A 78 8.37 15.98 15.85
CA THR A 78 9.69 15.64 16.42
C THR A 78 9.75 14.25 17.04
N ASP A 79 8.60 13.63 17.31
CA ASP A 79 8.48 12.27 17.82
C ASP A 79 7.57 11.48 16.90
N ILE A 80 8.12 10.55 16.12
CA ILE A 80 7.33 9.63 15.28
C ILE A 80 7.39 8.23 15.89
N ARG A 81 6.22 7.64 16.11
CA ARG A 81 6.07 6.29 16.64
C ARG A 81 5.48 5.38 15.59
N TYR A 82 6.16 4.27 15.37
CA TYR A 82 5.73 3.19 14.51
C TYR A 82 5.46 1.95 15.38
N PRO A 83 4.46 1.13 15.04
CA PRO A 83 4.37 -0.21 15.60
C PRO A 83 5.52 -1.06 15.06
N ARG A 84 5.72 -2.24 15.65
CA ARG A 84 6.61 -3.24 15.06
C ARG A 84 5.97 -3.79 13.78
N GLY A 85 6.72 -3.77 12.70
CA GLY A 85 6.41 -4.40 11.43
C GLY A 85 7.15 -5.72 11.23
N GLU A 86 6.94 -6.31 10.06
CA GLU A 86 7.65 -7.50 9.61
C GLU A 86 8.96 -7.09 8.92
N ILE A 87 10.08 -7.71 9.28
CA ILE A 87 11.34 -7.50 8.56
C ILE A 87 11.42 -8.52 7.43
N LYS A 88 11.40 -8.05 6.18
CA LYS A 88 11.60 -8.90 4.99
C LYS A 88 12.73 -8.38 4.11
N HIS A 89 13.34 -9.28 3.35
CA HIS A 89 14.28 -8.88 2.31
C HIS A 89 13.49 -8.29 1.14
N ASP A 90 13.84 -7.08 0.74
CA ASP A 90 13.23 -6.39 -0.38
C ASP A 90 14.14 -6.47 -1.61
N PRO A 91 13.72 -7.17 -2.70
CA PRO A 91 14.53 -7.28 -3.91
C PRO A 91 14.71 -5.96 -4.67
N ASN A 92 13.82 -4.98 -4.51
CA ASN A 92 13.91 -3.69 -5.22
C ASN A 92 14.98 -2.79 -4.60
N PHE A 93 15.21 -2.91 -3.29
CA PHE A 93 16.22 -2.16 -2.56
C PHE A 93 17.46 -2.97 -2.16
N ASP A 94 17.46 -4.28 -2.44
CA ASP A 94 18.52 -5.24 -2.10
C ASP A 94 18.93 -5.18 -0.61
N GLN A 95 17.94 -5.06 0.28
CA GLN A 95 18.17 -4.93 1.71
C GLN A 95 16.97 -5.40 2.53
N LYS A 96 17.18 -5.61 3.84
CA LYS A 96 16.07 -5.85 4.77
C LYS A 96 15.32 -4.54 5.04
N MET A 97 14.01 -4.57 4.86
CA MET A 97 13.11 -3.45 5.14
C MET A 97 12.04 -3.91 6.11
N GLU A 98 11.58 -3.00 6.97
CA GLU A 98 10.44 -3.27 7.84
C GLU A 98 9.15 -2.84 7.13
N VAL A 99 8.20 -3.76 7.03
CA VAL A 99 6.94 -3.55 6.30
C VAL A 99 5.72 -3.76 7.20
N PHE A 100 4.61 -3.15 6.82
CA PHE A 100 3.33 -3.30 7.48
C PHE A 100 2.31 -3.91 6.52
N HIS A 101 1.60 -4.93 7.00
CA HIS A 101 0.50 -5.59 6.32
C HIS A 101 -0.81 -5.33 7.07
N GLN A 102 -1.94 -5.46 6.37
CA GLN A 102 -3.31 -5.39 6.91
C GLN A 102 -3.69 -4.04 7.50
N ALA A 103 -2.98 -3.54 8.50
CA ALA A 103 -3.18 -2.22 9.08
C ALA A 103 -1.89 -1.68 9.70
N VAL A 104 -1.77 -0.35 9.74
CA VAL A 104 -0.73 0.33 10.52
C VAL A 104 -1.26 1.63 11.11
N ARG A 105 -0.82 1.94 12.32
CA ARG A 105 -1.10 3.21 13.00
C ARG A 105 0.22 3.92 13.29
N VAL A 106 0.52 4.98 12.55
CA VAL A 106 1.73 5.81 12.75
C VAL A 106 1.35 7.08 13.49
N GLU A 107 2.06 7.40 14.57
CA GLU A 107 1.72 8.54 15.43
C GLU A 107 2.82 9.60 15.42
N ALA A 108 2.47 10.82 15.01
CA ALA A 108 3.38 11.96 14.92
C ALA A 108 3.03 13.01 15.99
N GLY A 109 3.97 13.25 16.90
CA GLY A 109 3.87 14.26 17.95
C GLY A 109 4.76 15.46 17.65
N PHE A 110 4.33 16.63 18.10
CA PHE A 110 5.05 17.90 17.94
C PHE A 110 5.74 18.28 19.24
N ASP A 111 6.79 19.11 19.13
CA ASP A 111 7.48 19.67 20.29
C ASP A 111 6.54 20.56 21.11
N ALA A 112 6.71 20.57 22.43
CA ALA A 112 5.87 21.37 23.32
C ALA A 112 5.98 22.89 23.06
N LYS A 113 7.03 23.34 22.38
CA LYS A 113 7.25 24.74 21.98
C LYS A 113 6.68 25.06 20.59
N ALA A 114 6.08 24.09 19.90
CA ALA A 114 5.45 24.33 18.61
C ALA A 114 4.34 25.40 18.79
N PRO A 115 4.26 26.40 17.89
CA PRO A 115 3.26 27.43 18.00
C PRO A 115 1.86 26.83 17.86
N ALA A 116 0.94 27.28 18.71
CA ALA A 116 -0.47 26.95 18.56
C ALA A 116 -1.04 27.59 17.28
N GLY A 117 -2.03 26.94 16.67
CA GLY A 117 -2.65 27.37 15.44
C GLY A 117 -2.80 26.25 14.42
N GLU A 118 -3.27 26.61 13.23
CA GLU A 118 -3.39 25.68 12.11
C GLU A 118 -2.12 25.65 11.27
N THR A 119 -1.75 24.46 10.82
CA THR A 119 -0.68 24.24 9.86
C THR A 119 -1.05 23.15 8.87
N VAL A 120 -0.31 23.04 7.77
CA VAL A 120 -0.46 21.94 6.80
C VAL A 120 0.77 21.06 6.85
N LEU A 121 0.54 19.78 7.10
CA LEU A 121 1.56 18.74 7.14
C LEU A 121 1.41 17.86 5.91
N LYS A 122 2.43 17.83 5.05
CA LYS A 122 2.53 16.84 3.98
C LYS A 122 3.05 15.53 4.56
N VAL A 123 2.25 14.48 4.42
CA VAL A 123 2.60 13.11 4.77
C VAL A 123 2.84 12.34 3.49
N SER A 124 3.96 11.63 3.39
CA SER A 124 4.28 10.76 2.27
C SER A 124 4.39 9.31 2.73
N TYR A 125 4.00 8.36 1.89
CA TYR A 125 4.09 6.93 2.13
C TYR A 125 4.33 6.19 0.82
N GLN A 126 4.88 4.98 0.91
CA GLN A 126 5.10 4.11 -0.24
C GLN A 126 4.87 2.66 0.15
N GLY A 127 4.32 1.89 -0.78
CA GLY A 127 4.09 0.47 -0.63
C GLY A 127 4.17 -0.28 -1.94
N CYS A 128 4.07 -1.60 -1.85
CA CYS A 128 4.03 -2.51 -2.98
C CYS A 128 2.95 -3.57 -2.79
N ALA A 129 2.61 -4.23 -3.87
CA ALA A 129 1.89 -5.49 -3.90
C ALA A 129 2.88 -6.65 -3.83
N GLU A 130 2.53 -7.72 -3.12
CA GLU A 130 3.29 -8.98 -3.09
C GLU A 130 3.44 -9.61 -4.49
N ALA A 131 2.52 -9.29 -5.40
CA ALA A 131 2.59 -9.74 -6.80
C ALA A 131 3.60 -8.94 -7.67
N GLY A 132 4.41 -8.05 -7.06
CA GLY A 132 5.58 -7.44 -7.69
C GLY A 132 5.39 -6.02 -8.23
N LEU A 133 4.24 -5.38 -8.02
CA LEU A 133 4.05 -3.95 -8.34
C LEU A 133 4.48 -3.08 -7.17
N CYS A 134 5.34 -2.11 -7.40
CA CYS A 134 5.66 -1.06 -6.43
C CYS A 134 5.11 0.30 -6.86
N TYR A 135 4.33 0.93 -5.98
CA TYR A 135 3.78 2.24 -6.24
C TYR A 135 4.86 3.31 -6.07
N PRO A 136 4.79 4.42 -6.83
CA PRO A 136 5.59 5.61 -6.51
C PRO A 136 5.17 6.18 -5.14
N PRO A 137 6.04 6.98 -4.47
CA PRO A 137 5.66 7.65 -3.24
C PRO A 137 4.39 8.50 -3.42
N LYS A 138 3.38 8.25 -2.60
CA LYS A 138 2.14 9.03 -2.56
C LYS A 138 2.21 10.03 -1.41
N SER A 139 1.67 11.23 -1.62
CA SER A 139 1.56 12.26 -0.58
C SER A 139 0.10 12.60 -0.26
N ARG A 140 -0.14 13.08 0.95
CA ARG A 140 -1.38 13.69 1.43
C ARG A 140 -1.08 14.95 2.20
N LEU A 141 -1.89 15.98 2.00
CA LEU A 141 -1.85 17.20 2.79
C LEU A 141 -2.85 17.08 3.93
N LEU A 142 -2.37 17.20 5.16
CA LEU A 142 -3.21 17.17 6.35
C LEU A 142 -3.24 18.57 6.96
N ARG A 143 -4.43 19.13 7.14
CA ARG A 143 -4.62 20.30 8.00
C ARG A 143 -4.58 19.83 9.45
N VAL A 144 -3.64 20.37 10.23
CA VAL A 144 -3.39 20.01 11.63
C VAL A 144 -3.60 21.24 12.49
N THR A 145 -4.43 21.11 13.52
CA THR A 145 -4.65 22.17 14.52
C THR A 145 -3.86 21.82 15.77
N LEU A 146 -2.87 22.66 16.09
CA LEU A 146 -2.07 22.57 17.31
C LEU A 146 -2.66 23.50 18.38
N GLY A 147 -2.88 22.94 19.56
CA GLY A 147 -3.15 23.70 20.77
C GLY A 147 -1.87 23.99 21.55
N GLU A 148 -2.05 24.56 22.73
CA GLU A 148 -0.97 24.82 23.68
C GLU A 148 -0.13 23.56 23.97
N GLY A 149 1.18 23.75 24.14
CA GLY A 149 2.10 22.66 24.43
C GLY A 149 2.28 21.67 23.26
N GLY A 150 2.06 22.10 22.01
CA GLY A 150 2.24 21.28 20.81
C GLY A 150 1.22 20.14 20.65
N LYS A 151 0.13 20.16 21.41
CA LYS A 151 -0.88 19.09 21.36
C LYS A 151 -1.75 19.21 20.11
N VAL A 152 -1.85 18.13 19.36
CA VAL A 152 -2.76 18.05 18.21
C VAL A 152 -4.20 17.91 18.72
N THR A 153 -5.06 18.83 18.30
CA THR A 153 -6.47 18.89 18.72
C THR A 153 -7.43 18.55 17.60
N ALA A 154 -7.03 18.75 16.34
CA ALA A 154 -7.79 18.33 15.17
C ALA A 154 -6.85 17.99 14.02
N VAL A 155 -7.30 17.06 13.17
CA VAL A 155 -6.66 16.71 11.90
C VAL A 155 -7.76 16.55 10.87
N ALA A 156 -7.58 17.13 9.69
CA ALA A 156 -8.45 16.94 8.54
C ALA A 156 -7.59 16.67 7.30
N ASP A 157 -8.04 15.75 6.44
CA ASP A 157 -7.46 15.57 5.12
C ASP A 157 -7.79 16.80 4.26
N ALA A 158 -6.77 17.56 3.87
CA ALA A 158 -6.94 18.77 3.06
C ALA A 158 -7.24 18.43 1.59
N ASP A 159 -6.96 17.19 1.16
CA ASP A 159 -7.16 16.73 -0.21
C ASP A 159 -8.53 16.05 -0.41
N ALA A 160 -9.28 15.74 0.68
CA ALA A 160 -10.57 15.06 0.64
C ALA A 160 -11.74 15.89 0.03
N GLY A 161 -11.44 17.02 -0.60
CA GLY A 161 -12.42 17.97 -1.16
C GLY A 161 -12.65 17.91 -2.67
N THR A 162 -11.96 17.05 -3.43
CA THR A 162 -12.19 16.93 -4.88
C THR A 162 -12.69 15.52 -5.21
N PRO A 163 -14.02 15.31 -5.35
CA PRO A 163 -14.51 14.19 -6.12
C PRO A 163 -14.01 14.39 -7.56
N GLY A 164 -13.16 13.48 -8.03
CA GLY A 164 -12.89 13.34 -9.46
C GLY A 164 -14.12 12.82 -10.21
#